data_AF-A0A946TJF7-F1
#
_entry.id   AF-A0A946TJF7-F1
#
_cell.length_a   1.000
_cell.length_b   1.000
_cell.length_c   1.000
_cell.angle_alpha   90.00
_cell.angle_beta   90.00
_cell.angle_gamma   90.00
#
_symmetry.space_group_name_H-M   'P 1'
#
loop_
_entity.id
_entity.type
_entity.pdbx_description
1 polymer ?
#
loop_
_entity_poly.entity_id
_entity_poly.type
_entity_poly.pdbx_seq_one_letter_code
_entity_poly.pdbx_strand_id
1 'polypeptide(L)'
;MSSYLTIKEAADRAGKAEITIRRFVQSIVKDQPKSAGRKLIQPNPTQVRGLKKQKKPFSWKISEELLVKKFTTDVKAAKKTTDKKVEATGSVMKTLQGELSCKENQLEVKDKQIEALTEIVQSLNERMREGNVLMASLQKHLALPEGKEEGKKSWVKKMFS
;
A
#
# COMPACT_ATOMS: atom_id res chain seq x y z
N MET A 1 -36.98 4.25 14.54
CA MET A 1 -37.40 2.92 14.05
C MET A 1 -36.14 2.17 13.66
N SER A 2 -35.84 1.02 14.29
CA SER A 2 -34.58 0.29 14.06
C SER A 2 -34.60 -0.42 12.70
N SER A 3 -34.04 0.22 11.68
CA SER A 3 -33.86 -0.39 10.37
C SER A 3 -32.83 -1.51 10.46
N TYR A 4 -33.20 -2.72 10.03
CA TYR A 4 -32.32 -3.88 9.95
C TYR A 4 -31.76 -3.95 8.54
N LEU A 5 -30.45 -3.70 8.42
CA LEU A 5 -29.72 -3.72 7.17
C LEU A 5 -29.15 -5.12 6.93
N THR A 6 -29.15 -5.55 5.68
CA THR A 6 -28.39 -6.74 5.25
C THR A 6 -26.89 -6.49 5.36
N ILE A 7 -26.07 -7.55 5.36
CA ILE A 7 -24.60 -7.42 5.42
C ILE A 7 -24.05 -6.49 4.34
N LYS A 8 -24.67 -6.49 3.15
CA LYS A 8 -24.28 -5.65 2.01
C LYS A 8 -24.57 -4.18 2.27
N GLU A 9 -25.83 -3.86 2.61
CA GLU A 9 -26.22 -2.48 2.90
C GLU A 9 -25.49 -1.93 4.13
N ALA A 10 -25.15 -2.80 5.09
CA ALA A 10 -24.32 -2.45 6.23
C ALA A 10 -22.87 -2.12 5.83
N ALA A 11 -22.32 -2.82 4.83
CA ALA A 11 -20.98 -2.58 4.28
C ALA A 11 -20.91 -1.23 3.57
N ASP A 12 -21.90 -0.97 2.73
CA ASP A 12 -22.01 0.29 1.99
C ASP A 12 -22.15 1.47 2.95
N ARG A 13 -22.99 1.35 4.00
CA ARG A 13 -23.15 2.42 5.01
C ARG A 13 -21.94 2.61 5.93
N ALA A 14 -21.18 1.55 6.19
CA ALA A 14 -20.01 1.64 7.06
C ALA A 14 -18.72 2.02 6.30
N GLY A 15 -18.73 2.00 4.95
CA GLY A 15 -17.54 2.16 4.13
C GLY A 15 -16.50 1.07 4.37
N LYS A 16 -16.93 -0.16 4.70
CA LYS A 16 -16.06 -1.31 5.01
C LYS A 16 -16.44 -2.51 4.15
N ALA A 17 -15.45 -3.37 3.88
CA ALA A 17 -15.69 -4.61 3.16
C ALA A 17 -16.70 -5.52 3.87
N GLU A 18 -17.56 -6.21 3.09
CA GLU A 18 -18.57 -7.14 3.59
C GLU A 18 -18.00 -8.21 4.54
N ILE A 19 -16.77 -8.67 4.29
CA ILE A 19 -16.08 -9.66 5.11
C ILE A 19 -15.82 -9.17 6.53
N THR A 20 -15.51 -7.88 6.70
CA THR A 20 -15.25 -7.25 8.00
C THR A 20 -16.52 -7.24 8.83
N ILE A 21 -17.65 -6.94 8.20
CA ILE A 21 -18.97 -6.95 8.84
C ILE A 21 -19.40 -8.38 9.18
N ARG A 22 -19.15 -9.34 8.28
CA ARG A 22 -19.43 -10.75 8.55
C ARG A 22 -18.63 -11.27 9.77
N ARG A 23 -17.34 -10.95 9.85
CA ARG A 23 -16.48 -11.31 11.00
C ARG A 23 -16.96 -10.65 12.29
N PHE A 24 -17.37 -9.39 12.22
CA PHE A 24 -17.90 -8.64 13.36
C PHE A 24 -19.20 -9.24 13.90
N VAL A 25 -20.15 -9.60 13.03
CA VAL A 25 -21.36 -10.34 13.43
C VAL A 25 -21.01 -11.67 14.08
N GLN A 26 -20.08 -12.42 13.49
CA GLN A 26 -19.65 -13.71 14.04
C GLN A 26 -19.01 -13.56 15.43
N SER A 27 -18.17 -12.54 15.65
CA SER A 27 -17.60 -12.24 16.97
C SER A 27 -18.70 -11.92 17.98
N ILE A 28 -19.66 -11.04 17.65
CA ILE A 28 -20.77 -10.73 18.58
C ILE A 28 -21.61 -11.98 18.91
N VAL A 29 -21.86 -12.83 17.91
CA VAL A 29 -22.62 -14.06 18.09
C VAL A 29 -21.87 -15.08 18.95
N LYS A 30 -20.53 -15.16 18.81
CA LYS A 30 -19.64 -16.08 19.52
C LYS A 30 -19.37 -15.62 20.95
N ASP A 31 -19.15 -14.33 21.15
CA ASP A 31 -18.60 -13.81 22.41
C ASP A 31 -19.66 -13.61 23.48
N GLN A 32 -20.94 -13.34 23.16
CA GLN A 32 -21.97 -13.13 24.21
C GLN A 32 -23.42 -13.50 23.79
N PRO A 33 -24.10 -14.43 24.48
CA PRO A 33 -25.55 -14.65 24.36
C PRO A 33 -26.43 -13.65 25.14
N LYS A 34 -25.84 -12.87 26.06
CA LYS A 34 -26.55 -11.90 26.93
C LYS A 34 -26.26 -10.42 26.62
N SER A 35 -25.49 -10.11 25.58
CA SER A 35 -25.14 -8.71 25.28
C SER A 35 -26.34 -7.95 24.72
N ALA A 36 -26.47 -6.67 25.12
CA ALA A 36 -27.45 -5.74 24.56
C ALA A 36 -27.33 -5.58 23.03
N GLY A 37 -26.17 -5.92 22.45
CA GLY A 37 -25.96 -5.95 21.00
C GLY A 37 -26.56 -7.17 20.30
N ARG A 38 -26.81 -8.28 20.99
CA ARG A 38 -27.44 -9.43 20.35
C ARG A 38 -28.92 -9.23 20.05
N LYS A 39 -29.60 -8.35 20.80
CA LYS A 39 -31.00 -7.93 20.53
C LYS A 39 -31.15 -7.18 19.19
N LEU A 40 -30.03 -6.71 18.66
CA LEU A 40 -29.92 -5.84 17.49
C LEU A 40 -29.41 -6.59 16.24
N ILE A 41 -29.26 -7.91 16.32
CA ILE A 41 -28.89 -8.79 15.20
C ILE A 41 -30.02 -9.80 14.98
N GLN A 42 -30.46 -9.93 13.73
CA GLN A 42 -31.37 -10.99 13.30
C GLN A 42 -30.61 -12.01 12.44
N PRO A 43 -30.92 -13.32 12.54
CA PRO A 43 -31.94 -13.96 13.38
C PRO A 43 -31.48 -14.19 14.83
N ASN A 44 -32.45 -14.24 15.75
CA ASN A 44 -32.24 -14.53 17.18
C ASN A 44 -31.64 -15.95 17.37
N PRO A 45 -30.77 -16.25 18.35
CA PRO A 45 -30.26 -17.60 18.65
C PRO A 45 -31.27 -18.74 18.58
N THR A 46 -32.50 -18.52 19.05
CA THR A 46 -33.58 -19.52 19.03
C THR A 46 -34.06 -19.78 17.60
N GLN A 47 -34.20 -18.74 16.79
CA GLN A 47 -34.53 -18.82 15.36
C GLN A 47 -33.38 -19.43 14.54
N VAL A 48 -32.12 -19.09 14.85
CA VAL A 48 -30.94 -19.71 14.22
C VAL A 48 -30.88 -21.21 14.50
N ARG A 49 -31.20 -21.66 15.72
CA ARG A 49 -31.28 -23.10 16.05
C ARG A 49 -32.41 -23.78 15.27
N GLY A 50 -33.58 -23.14 15.13
CA GLY A 50 -34.68 -23.63 14.31
C GLY A 50 -34.33 -23.72 12.81
N LEU A 51 -33.72 -22.68 12.26
CA LEU A 51 -33.33 -22.60 10.85
C LEU A 51 -32.20 -23.59 10.51
N LYS A 52 -31.27 -23.82 11.44
CA LYS A 52 -30.26 -24.90 11.32
C LYS A 52 -30.90 -26.29 11.33
N LYS A 53 -31.87 -26.54 12.22
CA LYS A 53 -32.64 -27.80 12.24
C LYS A 53 -33.42 -28.02 10.95
N GLN A 54 -33.90 -26.95 10.32
CA GLN A 54 -34.65 -26.98 9.06
C GLN A 54 -33.76 -26.95 7.80
N LYS A 55 -32.42 -26.94 7.92
CA LYS A 55 -31.45 -26.82 6.81
C LYS A 55 -31.73 -25.65 5.83
N LYS A 56 -32.38 -24.57 6.30
CA LYS A 56 -32.67 -23.40 5.46
C LYS A 56 -31.51 -22.41 5.48
N PRO A 57 -31.06 -21.88 4.34
CA PRO A 57 -30.06 -20.82 4.32
C PRO A 57 -30.65 -19.55 4.95
N PHE A 58 -29.86 -18.87 5.78
CA PHE A 58 -30.27 -17.61 6.40
C PHE A 58 -29.14 -16.59 6.32
N SER A 59 -29.50 -15.33 6.09
CA SER A 59 -28.58 -14.19 6.05
C SER A 59 -28.67 -13.39 7.34
N TRP A 60 -27.53 -12.99 7.88
CA TRP A 60 -27.49 -12.13 9.06
C TRP A 60 -27.91 -10.71 8.70
N LYS A 61 -28.80 -10.12 9.48
CA LYS A 61 -29.20 -8.70 9.39
C LYS A 61 -28.78 -7.98 10.67
N ILE A 62 -28.26 -6.78 10.54
CA ILE A 62 -27.70 -5.99 11.63
C ILE A 62 -28.49 -4.70 11.73
N SER A 63 -28.88 -4.30 12.93
CA SER A 63 -29.49 -2.99 13.14
C SER A 63 -28.49 -1.88 12.83
N GLU A 64 -28.98 -0.80 12.24
CA GLU A 64 -28.21 0.43 12.03
C GLU A 64 -27.57 0.96 13.33
N GLU A 65 -28.22 0.81 14.48
CA GLU A 65 -27.72 1.30 15.77
C GLU A 65 -26.40 0.66 16.20
N LEU A 66 -26.16 -0.61 15.86
CA LEU A 66 -24.90 -1.29 16.15
C LEU A 66 -23.79 -0.88 15.21
N LEU A 67 -24.12 -0.64 13.95
CA LEU A 67 -23.16 -0.13 12.98
C LEU A 67 -22.69 1.25 13.42
N VAL A 68 -23.62 2.13 13.80
CA VAL A 68 -23.31 3.44 14.37
C VAL A 68 -22.51 3.29 15.67
N LYS A 69 -22.91 2.44 16.62
CA LYS A 69 -22.18 2.28 17.90
C LYS A 69 -20.78 1.65 17.80
N LYS A 70 -20.39 1.05 16.68
CA LYS A 70 -19.07 0.40 16.54
C LYS A 70 -18.21 1.04 15.46
N PHE A 71 -18.83 1.50 14.38
CA PHE A 71 -18.14 2.19 13.28
C PHE A 71 -18.25 3.72 13.37
N THR A 72 -19.21 4.27 14.14
CA THR A 72 -19.24 5.72 14.45
C THR A 72 -18.86 6.03 15.89
N THR A 73 -18.49 5.07 16.74
CA THR A 73 -17.80 5.40 18.01
C THR A 73 -16.42 6.02 17.78
N ASP A 74 -15.84 5.84 16.60
CA ASP A 74 -14.69 6.64 16.13
C ASP A 74 -15.07 8.12 15.92
N VAL A 75 -16.36 8.44 15.75
CA VAL A 75 -16.87 9.81 15.48
C VAL A 75 -17.70 10.39 16.64
N LYS A 76 -18.38 9.57 17.45
CA LYS A 76 -19.36 9.99 18.48
C LYS A 76 -18.93 9.76 19.93
N ALA A 77 -17.82 9.08 20.21
CA ALA A 77 -17.18 9.12 21.54
C ALA A 77 -16.47 10.47 21.83
N ALA A 78 -16.71 11.49 21.00
CA ALA A 78 -16.16 12.84 21.12
C ALA A 78 -16.96 13.77 22.05
N LYS A 79 -18.20 13.44 22.45
CA LYS A 79 -19.09 14.42 23.11
C LYS A 79 -19.33 14.29 24.61
N LYS A 80 -18.76 13.29 25.32
CA LYS A 80 -19.04 13.07 26.76
C LYS A 80 -17.83 13.10 27.70
N THR A 81 -16.67 13.48 27.20
CA THR A 81 -15.40 13.50 27.96
C THR A 81 -14.72 14.86 27.90
N THR A 82 -15.48 15.93 27.66
CA THR A 82 -14.96 17.24 27.24
C THR A 82 -13.96 17.87 28.20
N ASP A 83 -13.98 17.57 29.50
CA ASP A 83 -13.07 18.26 30.45
C ASP A 83 -11.78 17.51 30.78
N LYS A 84 -11.73 16.17 30.61
CA LYS A 84 -10.48 15.37 30.73
C LYS A 84 -9.92 14.90 29.39
N LYS A 85 -10.72 14.94 28.33
CA LYS A 85 -10.30 14.55 26.98
C LYS A 85 -9.54 15.67 26.28
N VAL A 86 -9.73 16.95 26.59
CA VAL A 86 -9.03 18.05 25.90
C VAL A 86 -7.51 17.97 26.09
N GLU A 87 -7.02 17.61 27.28
CA GLU A 87 -5.58 17.34 27.51
C GLU A 87 -5.10 16.07 26.79
N ALA A 88 -5.87 14.97 26.88
CA ALA A 88 -5.51 13.71 26.22
C ALA A 88 -5.57 13.81 24.67
N THR A 89 -6.51 14.57 24.11
CA THR A 89 -6.57 14.86 22.66
C THR A 89 -5.53 15.86 22.24
N GLY A 90 -5.16 16.82 23.10
CA GLY A 90 -4.02 17.69 22.86
C GLY A 90 -2.73 16.89 22.79
N SER A 91 -2.55 15.93 23.69
CA SER A 91 -1.42 14.98 23.66
C SER A 91 -1.44 14.11 22.40
N VAL A 92 -2.57 13.47 22.08
CA VAL A 92 -2.70 12.65 20.86
C VAL A 92 -2.53 13.48 19.57
N MET A 93 -3.01 14.71 19.54
CA MET A 93 -2.85 15.60 18.40
C MET A 93 -1.39 16.05 18.26
N LYS A 94 -0.70 16.31 19.37
CA LYS A 94 0.75 16.59 19.38
C LYS A 94 1.56 15.38 18.95
N THR A 95 1.21 14.16 19.36
CA THR A 95 1.90 12.94 18.91
C THR A 95 1.66 12.71 17.42
N LEU A 96 0.42 12.88 16.93
CA LEU A 96 0.12 12.76 15.50
C LEU A 96 0.83 13.85 14.67
N GLN A 97 0.91 15.08 15.18
CA GLN A 97 1.65 16.16 14.54
C GLN A 97 3.17 15.88 14.53
N GLY A 98 3.70 15.33 15.62
CA GLY A 98 5.09 14.88 15.70
C GLY A 98 5.39 13.72 14.75
N GLU A 99 4.46 12.76 14.63
CA GLU A 99 4.56 11.65 13.68
C GLU A 99 4.49 12.15 12.23
N LEU A 100 3.63 13.12 11.92
CA LEU A 100 3.55 13.72 10.59
C LEU A 100 4.85 14.45 10.25
N SER A 101 5.36 15.29 11.15
CA SER A 101 6.64 15.99 10.96
C SER A 101 7.80 15.00 10.84
N CYS A 102 7.82 13.93 11.62
CA CYS A 102 8.83 12.87 11.51
C CYS A 102 8.76 12.16 10.15
N LYS A 103 7.55 11.85 9.66
CA LYS A 103 7.36 11.25 8.34
C LYS A 103 7.76 12.20 7.21
N GLU A 104 7.48 13.48 7.35
CA GLU A 104 7.87 14.51 6.38
C GLU A 104 9.39 14.64 6.30
N ASN A 105 10.08 14.73 7.45
CA ASN A 105 11.54 14.71 7.51
C ASN A 105 12.11 13.40 6.91
N GLN A 106 11.45 12.27 7.14
CA GLN A 106 11.87 10.99 6.57
C GLN A 106 11.71 10.97 5.04
N LEU A 107 10.65 11.57 4.51
CA LEU A 107 10.47 11.73 3.07
C LEU A 107 11.58 12.61 2.49
N GLU A 108 11.88 13.75 3.11
CA GLU A 108 12.97 14.63 2.65
C GLU A 108 14.34 13.91 2.62
N VAL A 109 14.64 13.11 3.65
CA VAL A 109 15.87 12.31 3.67
C VAL A 109 15.89 11.28 2.55
N LYS A 110 14.76 10.63 2.27
CA LYS A 110 14.65 9.66 1.17
C LYS A 110 14.78 10.32 -0.19
N ASP A 111 14.22 11.51 -0.37
CA ASP A 111 14.34 12.27 -1.61
C ASP A 111 15.81 12.64 -1.88
N LYS A 112 16.53 13.10 -0.85
CA LYS A 112 17.99 13.33 -0.94
C LYS A 112 18.78 12.06 -1.26
N GLN A 113 18.38 10.92 -0.71
CA GLN A 113 19.01 9.63 -1.04
C GLN A 113 18.76 9.23 -2.50
N ILE A 114 17.55 9.46 -3.01
CA ILE A 114 17.21 9.21 -4.42
C ILE A 114 18.03 10.11 -5.33
N GLU A 115 18.17 11.39 -4.99
CA GLU A 115 18.99 12.34 -5.73
C GLU A 115 20.46 11.87 -5.79
N ALA A 116 21.06 11.54 -4.66
CA ALA A 116 22.44 11.03 -4.62
C ALA A 116 22.61 9.73 -5.41
N LEU A 117 21.66 8.78 -5.32
CA LEU A 117 21.69 7.56 -6.13
C LEU A 117 21.57 7.86 -7.62
N THR A 118 20.76 8.85 -7.99
CA THR A 118 20.59 9.27 -9.39
C THR A 118 21.88 9.87 -9.94
N GLU A 119 22.56 10.72 -9.17
CA GLU A 119 23.88 11.27 -9.54
C GLU A 119 24.93 10.16 -9.70
N ILE A 120 24.96 9.19 -8.77
CA ILE A 120 25.87 8.05 -8.85
C ILE A 120 25.61 7.25 -10.13
N VAL A 121 24.35 6.94 -10.45
CA VAL A 121 23.98 6.23 -11.69
C VAL A 121 24.38 7.03 -12.93
N GLN A 122 24.18 8.35 -12.94
CA GLN A 122 24.62 9.20 -14.04
C GLN A 122 26.15 9.16 -14.22
N SER A 123 26.91 9.26 -13.13
CA SER A 123 28.38 9.20 -13.18
C SER A 123 28.91 7.84 -13.65
N LEU A 124 28.26 6.76 -13.24
CA LEU A 124 28.56 5.40 -13.68
C LEU A 124 28.26 5.22 -15.18
N ASN A 125 27.11 5.71 -15.63
CA ASN A 125 26.73 5.65 -17.04
C ASN A 125 27.70 6.44 -17.91
N GLU A 126 28.13 7.63 -17.49
CA GLU A 126 29.10 8.42 -18.25
C GLU A 126 30.46 7.71 -18.29
N ARG A 127 30.95 7.19 -17.16
CA ARG A 127 32.20 6.40 -17.14
C ARG A 127 32.12 5.15 -18.01
N MET A 128 30.99 4.46 -18.02
CA MET A 128 30.77 3.30 -18.91
C MET A 128 30.75 3.73 -20.37
N ARG A 129 30.13 4.86 -20.69
CA ARG A 129 30.12 5.42 -22.05
C ARG A 129 31.53 5.79 -22.50
N GLU A 130 32.29 6.49 -21.67
CA GLU A 130 33.71 6.80 -21.92
C GLU A 130 34.53 5.53 -22.11
N GLY A 131 34.36 4.53 -21.23
CA GLY A 131 35.01 3.23 -21.33
C GLY A 131 34.69 2.51 -22.65
N ASN A 132 33.43 2.54 -23.08
CA ASN A 132 33.00 1.96 -24.36
C ASN A 132 33.62 2.70 -25.56
N VAL A 133 33.69 4.04 -25.52
CA VAL A 133 34.34 4.85 -26.56
C VAL A 133 35.82 4.54 -26.63
N LEU A 134 36.50 4.47 -25.48
CA LEU A 134 37.92 4.14 -25.40
C LEU A 134 38.18 2.72 -25.93
N MET A 135 37.40 1.73 -25.51
CA MET A 135 37.53 0.36 -26.01
C MET A 135 37.26 0.27 -27.51
N ALA A 136 36.27 0.99 -28.04
CA ALA A 136 36.01 1.06 -29.48
C ALA A 136 37.17 1.73 -30.24
N SER A 137 37.78 2.78 -29.68
CA SER A 137 38.97 3.40 -30.27
C SER A 137 40.18 2.46 -30.24
N LEU A 138 40.39 1.75 -29.13
CA LEU A 138 41.46 0.76 -28.99
C LEU A 138 41.26 -0.39 -29.98
N GLN A 139 40.04 -0.91 -30.11
CA GLN A 139 39.70 -1.92 -31.11
C GLN A 139 39.96 -1.42 -32.52
N LYS A 140 39.63 -0.16 -32.85
CA LYS A 140 39.97 0.43 -34.16
C LYS A 140 41.48 0.50 -34.37
N HIS A 141 42.26 0.93 -33.38
CA HIS A 141 43.72 1.00 -33.48
C HIS A 141 44.37 -0.39 -33.60
N LEU A 142 43.85 -1.40 -32.88
CA LEU A 142 44.34 -2.77 -32.95
C LEU A 142 43.86 -3.52 -34.20
N ALA A 143 42.67 -3.19 -34.72
CA ALA A 143 42.10 -3.78 -35.93
C ALA A 143 42.61 -3.11 -37.22
N LEU A 144 43.32 -1.99 -37.11
CA LEU A 144 44.13 -1.46 -38.21
C LEU A 144 45.42 -2.31 -38.28
N PRO A 145 45.68 -3.05 -39.36
CA PRO A 145 47.03 -3.55 -39.59
C PRO A 145 47.94 -2.33 -39.76
N GLU A 146 49.00 -2.23 -38.96
CA GLU A 146 50.12 -1.34 -39.23
C GLU A 146 50.62 -1.63 -40.65
N GLY A 147 50.21 -0.80 -41.59
CA GLY A 147 50.39 -1.07 -43.00
C GLY A 147 49.90 0.09 -43.82
N LYS A 148 50.42 1.30 -43.55
CA LYS A 148 50.46 2.34 -44.56
C LYS A 148 51.10 1.73 -45.81
N GLU A 149 50.30 1.65 -46.86
CA GLU A 149 50.72 1.23 -48.19
C GLU A 149 51.82 2.16 -48.75
N GLU A 150 53.08 1.87 -48.44
CA GLU A 150 54.22 2.37 -49.20
C GLU A 150 55.10 1.17 -49.58
N GLY A 151 54.81 0.55 -50.72
CA GLY A 151 55.72 -0.49 -51.25
C GLY A 151 55.19 -1.30 -52.43
N LYS A 152 53.87 -1.47 -52.58
CA LYS A 152 53.33 -2.40 -53.58
C LYS A 152 53.35 -1.90 -55.04
N LYS A 153 53.72 -0.64 -55.31
CA LYS A 153 53.88 -0.13 -56.70
C LYS A 153 55.30 -0.20 -57.25
N SER A 154 56.32 -0.57 -56.44
CA SER A 154 57.71 -0.58 -56.90
C SER A 154 58.14 -1.91 -57.55
N TRP A 155 57.63 -3.04 -57.06
CA TRP A 155 58.12 -4.36 -57.51
C TRP A 155 57.59 -4.79 -58.88
N VAL A 156 56.37 -4.38 -59.24
CA VAL A 156 55.73 -4.76 -60.52
C VAL A 156 56.36 -4.03 -61.72
N LYS A 157 56.96 -2.86 -61.52
CA LYS A 157 57.59 -2.08 -62.61
C LYS A 157 59.04 -2.49 -62.91
N LYS A 158 59.69 -3.24 -62.01
CA LYS A 158 61.09 -3.68 -62.17
C LYS A 158 61.24 -5.07 -62.79
N MET A 159 60.13 -5.80 -62.98
CA MET A 159 60.12 -7.13 -63.60
C MET A 159 59.73 -7.13 -65.09
N PHE A 160 59.25 -6.01 -65.62
CA PHE A 160 58.78 -5.89 -67.01
C PHE A 160 59.46 -4.75 -67.79
N SER A 161 60.69 -4.38 -67.44
CA SER A 161 61.49 -3.44 -68.22
C SER A 161 62.92 -3.91 -68.42
#